data_AF-A0A1E3R3R5-F1
#
_entry.id   AF-A0A1E3R3R5-F1
#
_cell.length_a   1.000
_cell.length_b   1.000
_cell.length_c   1.000
_cell.angle_alpha   90.00
_cell.angle_beta   90.00
_cell.angle_gamma   90.00
#
_symmetry.space_group_name_H-M   'P 1'
#
loop_
_entity.id
_entity.type
_entity.pdbx_description
1 polymer ?
#
loop_
_entity_poly.entity_id
_entity_poly.type
_entity_poly.pdbx_seq_one_letter_code
_entity_poly.pdbx_strand_id
1 'polypeptide(L)'
;MATLDILSGGRVILGAGLGWMAEEFAAAGIDFRTRGARCDEIVPVLRSLWSNEITSSNGRFVKLPPVHFNPKPPRGAKLPIVFGGESEHALRRAARLGNGWLGTWHTPESTRDVVARIGSYLAEYGRGDEDFEITVMVSPREVTEQVVVDFYQAGADRICVGSPRAPLRVWPEVLEKLGTVLQSPALR
;
A
#
# COMPACT_ATOMS: atom_id res chain seq x y z
N MET A 1 2.22 -12.26 8.84
CA MET A 1 1.27 -11.11 8.90
C MET A 1 0.26 -11.25 10.02
N ALA A 2 -0.54 -12.32 10.09
CA ALA A 2 -1.54 -12.49 11.15
C ALA A 2 -0.99 -12.34 12.58
N THR A 3 0.12 -13.01 12.90
CA THR A 3 0.79 -12.87 14.21
C THR A 3 1.17 -11.41 14.52
N LEU A 4 1.72 -10.68 13.55
CA LEU A 4 2.09 -9.28 13.73
C LEU A 4 0.85 -8.40 13.92
N ASP A 5 -0.24 -8.67 13.20
CA ASP A 5 -1.48 -7.92 13.35
C ASP A 5 -2.05 -8.09 14.77
N ILE A 6 -2.03 -9.32 15.30
CA ILE A 6 -2.43 -9.60 16.68
C ILE A 6 -1.55 -8.88 17.69
N LEU A 7 -0.21 -9.06 17.59
CA LEU A 7 0.73 -8.46 18.53
C LEU A 7 0.72 -6.91 18.47
N SER A 8 0.39 -6.34 17.32
CA SER A 8 0.25 -4.89 17.18
C SER A 8 -1.10 -4.35 17.66
N GLY A 9 -2.09 -5.20 17.94
CA GLY A 9 -3.45 -4.78 18.26
C GLY A 9 -4.22 -4.26 17.05
N GLY A 10 -4.01 -4.84 15.86
CA GLY A 10 -4.73 -4.47 14.65
C GLY A 10 -4.17 -3.26 13.90
N ARG A 11 -2.88 -2.91 14.08
CA ARG A 11 -2.25 -1.72 13.48
C ARG A 11 -1.47 -1.99 12.19
N VAL A 12 -1.45 -3.23 11.69
CA VAL A 12 -0.68 -3.57 10.49
C VAL A 12 -1.32 -3.02 9.22
N ILE A 13 -0.51 -2.52 8.31
CA ILE A 13 -0.90 -2.31 6.91
C ILE A 13 0.11 -3.08 6.07
N LEU A 14 -0.35 -4.00 5.23
CA LEU A 14 0.53 -4.79 4.38
C LEU A 14 0.85 -4.00 3.11
N GLY A 15 1.99 -3.33 3.10
CA GLY A 15 2.56 -2.73 1.89
C GLY A 15 3.13 -3.81 0.97
N ALA A 16 2.58 -3.94 -0.24
CA ALA A 16 3.00 -4.92 -1.24
C ALA A 16 3.64 -4.21 -2.45
N GLY A 17 4.98 -4.18 -2.44
CA GLY A 17 5.79 -3.86 -3.61
C GLY A 17 6.17 -5.13 -4.36
N LEU A 18 5.98 -5.17 -5.68
CA LEU A 18 6.21 -6.37 -6.48
C LEU A 18 7.69 -6.63 -6.81
N GLY A 19 8.60 -5.79 -6.33
CA GLY A 19 10.02 -5.87 -6.63
C GLY A 19 10.38 -5.39 -8.04
N TRP A 20 11.59 -4.85 -8.17
CA TRP A 20 12.13 -4.28 -9.41
C TRP A 20 13.43 -4.95 -9.86
N MET A 21 14.10 -5.69 -8.96
CA MET A 21 15.41 -6.30 -9.18
C MET A 21 15.25 -7.72 -9.71
N ALA A 22 15.52 -7.95 -11.00
CA ALA A 22 15.32 -9.27 -11.63
C ALA A 22 16.24 -10.35 -11.04
N GLU A 23 17.40 -9.94 -10.53
CA GLU A 23 18.42 -10.77 -9.92
C GLU A 23 17.93 -11.42 -8.62
N GLU A 24 17.13 -10.70 -7.81
CA GLU A 24 16.51 -11.27 -6.60
C GLU A 24 15.52 -12.38 -6.96
N PHE A 25 14.76 -12.19 -8.05
CA PHE A 25 13.84 -13.21 -8.56
C PHE A 25 14.58 -14.43 -9.10
N ALA A 26 15.66 -14.21 -9.86
CA ALA A 26 16.50 -15.28 -10.37
C ALA A 26 17.13 -16.09 -9.22
N ALA A 27 17.63 -15.42 -8.17
CA ALA A 27 18.18 -16.06 -6.97
C ALA A 27 17.12 -16.88 -6.22
N ALA A 28 15.86 -16.44 -6.21
CA ALA A 28 14.73 -17.18 -5.63
C ALA A 28 14.15 -18.29 -6.55
N GLY A 29 14.69 -18.47 -7.77
CA GLY A 29 14.17 -19.43 -8.75
C GLY A 29 12.81 -19.04 -9.33
N ILE A 30 12.48 -17.75 -9.35
CA ILE A 30 11.19 -17.22 -9.82
C ILE A 30 11.39 -16.43 -11.11
N ASP A 31 10.55 -16.67 -12.13
CA ASP A 31 10.52 -15.83 -13.33
C ASP A 31 9.98 -14.42 -12.99
N PHE A 32 10.85 -13.42 -13.10
CA PHE A 32 10.54 -12.01 -12.86
C PHE A 32 9.30 -11.52 -13.61
N ARG A 33 9.02 -12.03 -14.81
CA ARG A 33 7.86 -11.62 -15.63
C ARG A 33 6.53 -12.06 -15.03
N THR A 34 6.55 -13.05 -14.13
CA THR A 34 5.35 -13.61 -13.51
C THR A 34 4.95 -12.93 -12.20
N ARG A 35 5.75 -11.98 -11.68
CA ARG A 35 5.54 -11.35 -10.36
C ARG A 35 4.16 -10.71 -10.17
N GLY A 36 3.64 -10.05 -11.21
CA GLY A 36 2.30 -9.46 -11.20
C GLY A 36 1.20 -10.51 -11.05
N ALA A 37 1.22 -11.53 -11.91
CA ALA A 37 0.23 -12.60 -11.89
C ALA A 37 0.29 -13.44 -10.61
N ARG A 38 1.50 -13.66 -10.05
CA ARG A 38 1.68 -14.29 -8.73
C ARG A 38 1.03 -13.49 -7.62
N CYS A 39 1.22 -12.17 -7.62
CA CYS A 39 0.61 -11.28 -6.65
C CYS A 39 -0.92 -11.26 -6.77
N ASP A 40 -1.44 -11.20 -8.00
CA ASP A 40 -2.89 -11.26 -8.25
C ASP A 40 -3.51 -12.57 -7.75
N GLU A 41 -2.80 -13.69 -7.88
CA GLU A 41 -3.28 -15.00 -7.43
C GLU A 41 -3.19 -15.19 -5.91
N ILE A 42 -2.11 -14.72 -5.28
CA ILE A 42 -1.89 -14.97 -3.84
C ILE A 42 -2.82 -14.14 -2.95
N VAL A 43 -3.25 -12.95 -3.39
CA VAL A 43 -4.05 -12.05 -2.55
C VAL A 43 -5.40 -12.68 -2.16
N PRO A 44 -6.23 -13.21 -3.08
CA PRO A 44 -7.45 -13.94 -2.70
C PRO A 44 -7.18 -15.14 -1.78
N VAL A 45 -6.07 -15.86 -1.97
CA VAL A 45 -5.68 -16.97 -1.09
C VAL A 45 -5.37 -16.47 0.33
N LEU A 46 -4.64 -15.37 0.46
CA LEU A 46 -4.36 -14.75 1.77
C LEU A 46 -5.65 -14.29 2.46
N ARG A 47 -6.57 -13.66 1.72
CA ARG A 47 -7.87 -13.25 2.26
C ARG A 47 -8.65 -14.44 2.80
N SER A 48 -8.69 -15.54 2.04
CA SER A 48 -9.31 -16.81 2.47
C SER A 48 -8.62 -17.38 3.71
N LEU A 49 -7.28 -17.43 3.73
CA LEU A 49 -6.51 -17.90 4.90
C LEU A 49 -6.79 -17.07 6.15
N TRP A 50 -7.08 -15.78 6.01
CA TRP A 50 -7.35 -14.88 7.13
C TRP A 50 -8.79 -14.94 7.65
N SER A 51 -9.76 -15.42 6.87
CA SER A 51 -11.17 -15.45 7.27
C SER A 51 -11.76 -16.85 7.45
N ASN A 52 -11.35 -17.81 6.62
CA ASN A 52 -12.04 -19.10 6.54
C ASN A 52 -11.41 -20.11 7.52
N GLU A 53 -12.22 -21.03 8.02
CA GLU A 53 -11.73 -22.13 8.86
C GLU A 53 -10.77 -23.04 8.10
N ILE A 54 -11.15 -23.39 6.86
CA ILE A 54 -10.37 -24.20 5.92
C ILE A 54 -10.18 -23.40 4.63
N THR A 55 -8.95 -23.38 4.12
CA THR A 55 -8.61 -22.80 2.82
C THR A 55 -7.92 -23.85 1.96
N SER A 56 -8.22 -23.85 0.66
CA SER A 56 -7.51 -24.60 -0.36
C SER A 56 -7.35 -23.74 -1.60
N SER A 57 -6.33 -24.01 -2.41
CA SER A 57 -6.10 -23.36 -3.69
C SER A 57 -5.50 -24.35 -4.67
N ASN A 58 -5.96 -24.34 -5.93
CA ASN A 58 -5.34 -25.10 -7.01
C ASN A 58 -4.99 -24.16 -8.17
N GLY A 59 -4.39 -23.02 -7.83
CA GLY A 59 -4.00 -22.00 -8.80
C GLY A 59 -2.72 -22.36 -9.55
N ARG A 60 -2.32 -21.48 -10.48
CA ARG A 60 -1.11 -21.68 -11.29
C ARG A 60 0.15 -21.56 -10.45
N PHE A 61 0.15 -20.64 -9.48
CA PHE A 61 1.30 -20.30 -8.65
C PHE A 61 1.15 -20.73 -7.20
N VAL A 62 -0.08 -20.81 -6.68
CA VAL A 62 -0.41 -21.12 -5.29
C VAL A 62 -1.26 -22.38 -5.27
N LYS A 63 -0.61 -23.50 -4.93
CA LYS A 63 -1.27 -24.79 -4.70
C LYS A 63 -1.23 -25.11 -3.22
N LEU A 64 -2.40 -25.27 -2.64
CA LEU A 64 -2.62 -25.50 -1.23
C LEU A 64 -3.71 -26.56 -1.07
N PRO A 65 -3.42 -27.73 -0.47
CA PRO A 65 -4.47 -28.66 -0.08
C PRO A 65 -5.40 -27.99 0.95
N PRO A 66 -6.53 -28.61 1.31
CA PRO A 66 -7.34 -28.12 2.42
C PRO A 66 -6.49 -28.01 3.70
N VAL A 67 -6.33 -26.79 4.21
CA VAL A 67 -5.56 -26.52 5.43
C VAL A 67 -6.31 -25.62 6.39
N HIS A 68 -6.03 -25.79 7.67
CA HIS A 68 -6.32 -24.79 8.69
C HIS A 68 -5.14 -23.83 8.80
N PHE A 69 -5.44 -22.53 8.94
CA PHE A 69 -4.44 -21.49 9.15
C PHE A 69 -4.75 -20.74 10.45
N ASN A 70 -3.79 -20.68 11.36
CA ASN A 70 -3.90 -19.94 12.61
C ASN A 70 -2.55 -19.30 12.98
N PRO A 71 -2.57 -18.17 13.73
CA PRO A 71 -3.77 -17.46 14.16
C PRO A 71 -4.39 -16.62 13.02
N LYS A 72 -5.67 -16.22 13.16
CA LYS A 72 -6.32 -15.27 12.24
C LYS A 72 -6.00 -13.83 12.65
N PRO A 73 -5.76 -12.90 11.70
CA PRO A 73 -5.66 -11.48 12.06
C PRO A 73 -7.01 -10.99 12.61
N PRO A 74 -7.06 -10.07 13.58
CA PRO A 74 -8.32 -9.53 14.13
C PRO A 74 -9.26 -8.97 13.06
N ARG A 75 -8.70 -8.37 12.00
CA ARG A 75 -9.48 -7.84 10.87
C ARG A 75 -9.84 -8.89 9.81
N GLY A 76 -9.40 -10.14 9.96
CA GLY A 76 -9.67 -11.23 9.02
C GLY A 76 -9.33 -10.85 7.57
N ALA A 77 -10.27 -11.10 6.65
CA ALA A 77 -10.13 -10.72 5.25
C ALA A 77 -10.06 -9.19 5.02
N LYS A 78 -10.31 -8.34 6.02
CA LYS A 78 -10.20 -6.87 5.90
C LYS A 78 -8.83 -6.30 6.29
N LEU A 79 -7.82 -7.11 6.61
CA LEU A 79 -6.46 -6.63 6.89
C LEU A 79 -5.93 -5.77 5.71
N PRO A 80 -5.67 -4.46 5.85
CA PRO A 80 -5.38 -3.61 4.70
C PRO A 80 -4.17 -4.05 3.89
N ILE A 81 -4.32 -4.12 2.57
CA ILE A 81 -3.20 -4.33 1.63
C ILE A 81 -3.09 -3.10 0.76
N VAL A 82 -1.93 -2.43 0.82
CA VAL A 82 -1.64 -1.23 0.02
C VAL A 82 -0.60 -1.62 -1.04
N PHE A 83 -0.86 -1.26 -2.30
CA PHE A 83 0.04 -1.61 -3.40
C PHE A 83 0.83 -0.40 -3.86
N GLY A 84 2.10 -0.62 -4.22
CA GLY A 84 2.89 0.37 -4.95
C GLY A 84 2.93 0.09 -6.46
N GLY A 85 3.43 1.07 -7.21
CA GLY A 85 3.73 0.97 -8.64
C GLY A 85 2.76 1.73 -9.54
N GLU A 86 3.28 2.14 -10.71
CA GLU A 86 2.65 3.15 -11.57
C GLU A 86 2.06 2.59 -12.89
N SER A 87 2.40 1.34 -13.24
CA SER A 87 1.89 0.76 -14.47
C SER A 87 0.37 0.58 -14.39
N GLU A 88 -0.31 0.59 -15.54
CA GLU A 88 -1.75 0.34 -15.59
C GLU A 88 -2.13 -0.96 -14.86
N HIS A 89 -1.35 -2.04 -15.04
CA HIS A 89 -1.57 -3.30 -14.34
C HIS A 89 -1.37 -3.20 -12.82
N ALA A 90 -0.49 -2.31 -12.33
CA ALA A 90 -0.31 -2.08 -10.90
C ALA A 90 -1.49 -1.32 -10.30
N LEU A 91 -1.94 -0.25 -10.94
CA LEU A 91 -3.08 0.54 -10.48
C LEU A 91 -4.39 -0.25 -10.53
N ARG A 92 -4.61 -1.02 -11.60
CA ARG A 92 -5.76 -1.95 -11.70
C ARG A 92 -5.74 -2.99 -10.59
N ARG A 93 -4.56 -3.54 -10.24
CA ARG A 93 -4.41 -4.46 -9.10
C ARG A 93 -4.78 -3.78 -7.78
N ALA A 94 -4.26 -2.56 -7.55
CA ALA A 94 -4.58 -1.79 -6.37
C ALA A 94 -6.09 -1.62 -6.24
N ALA A 95 -6.74 -1.09 -7.29
CA ALA A 95 -8.19 -0.88 -7.32
C ALA A 95 -8.98 -2.19 -7.16
N ARG A 96 -8.56 -3.30 -7.76
CA ARG A 96 -9.29 -4.58 -7.68
C ARG A 96 -9.13 -5.32 -6.35
N LEU A 97 -7.91 -5.38 -5.82
CA LEU A 97 -7.53 -6.31 -4.74
C LEU A 97 -7.06 -5.63 -3.45
N GLY A 98 -6.77 -4.32 -3.51
CA GLY A 98 -6.18 -3.55 -2.42
C GLY A 98 -7.16 -2.70 -1.62
N ASN A 99 -6.59 -2.03 -0.64
CA ASN A 99 -7.19 -1.05 0.26
C ASN A 99 -6.45 0.29 0.19
N GLY A 100 -5.66 0.48 -0.87
CA GLY A 100 -4.89 1.70 -1.04
C GLY A 100 -3.78 1.58 -2.07
N TRP A 101 -3.23 2.73 -2.40
CA TRP A 101 -2.05 2.87 -3.24
C TRP A 101 -0.99 3.71 -2.53
N LEU A 102 0.28 3.31 -2.68
CA LEU A 102 1.42 4.04 -2.16
C LEU A 102 2.28 4.54 -3.33
N GLY A 103 2.21 5.85 -3.55
CA GLY A 103 3.02 6.57 -4.52
C GLY A 103 4.32 7.08 -3.93
N THR A 104 5.42 6.93 -4.66
CA THR A 104 6.73 7.47 -4.26
C THR A 104 7.17 8.53 -5.26
N TRP A 105 7.65 9.68 -4.77
CA TRP A 105 8.22 10.76 -5.59
C TRP A 105 7.24 11.41 -6.57
N HIS A 106 5.99 11.58 -6.14
CA HIS A 106 4.98 12.32 -6.88
C HIS A 106 5.00 13.80 -6.52
N THR A 107 4.59 14.65 -7.47
CA THR A 107 4.09 16.00 -7.18
C THR A 107 2.57 15.94 -6.94
N PRO A 108 1.96 16.95 -6.29
CA PRO A 108 0.51 17.02 -6.14
C PRO A 108 -0.27 16.86 -7.45
N GLU A 109 0.22 17.42 -8.56
CA GLU A 109 -0.41 17.27 -9.88
C GLU A 109 -0.41 15.81 -10.33
N SER A 110 0.77 15.16 -10.28
CA SER A 110 0.87 13.76 -10.67
C SER A 110 0.09 12.82 -9.74
N THR A 111 -0.04 13.17 -8.45
CA THR A 111 -0.90 12.44 -7.51
C THR A 111 -2.35 12.52 -7.94
N ARG A 112 -2.84 13.72 -8.29
CA ARG A 112 -4.23 13.93 -8.76
C ARG A 112 -4.54 13.08 -9.99
N ASP A 113 -3.60 12.98 -10.94
CA ASP A 113 -3.76 12.14 -12.13
C ASP A 113 -3.88 10.65 -11.78
N VAL A 114 -3.05 10.16 -10.84
CA VAL A 114 -3.11 8.77 -10.39
C VAL A 114 -4.40 8.49 -9.62
N VAL A 115 -4.83 9.40 -8.74
CA VAL A 115 -6.09 9.30 -8.00
C VAL A 115 -7.27 9.19 -8.96
N ALA A 116 -7.32 10.02 -10.00
CA ALA A 116 -8.39 9.94 -11.01
C ALA A 116 -8.40 8.60 -11.76
N ARG A 117 -7.23 8.07 -12.12
CA ARG A 117 -7.10 6.74 -12.75
C ARG A 117 -7.56 5.62 -11.82
N ILE A 118 -7.14 5.64 -10.56
CA ILE A 118 -7.58 4.66 -9.55
C ILE A 118 -9.09 4.73 -9.37
N GLY A 119 -9.67 5.93 -9.23
CA GLY A 119 -11.11 6.12 -9.12
C GLY A 119 -11.88 5.51 -10.30
N SER A 120 -11.34 5.65 -11.51
CA SER A 120 -11.92 5.04 -12.72
C SER A 120 -11.88 3.51 -12.67
N TYR A 121 -10.77 2.92 -12.19
CA TYR A 121 -10.66 1.47 -12.03
C TYR A 121 -11.49 0.93 -10.86
N LEU A 122 -11.63 1.68 -9.76
CA LEU A 122 -12.53 1.33 -8.65
C LEU A 122 -13.97 1.22 -9.16
N ALA A 123 -14.43 2.23 -9.91
CA ALA A 123 -15.74 2.22 -10.54
C ALA A 123 -15.91 1.05 -11.53
N GLU A 124 -14.90 0.76 -12.36
CA GLU A 124 -14.89 -0.40 -13.28
C GLU A 124 -15.09 -1.73 -12.52
N TYR A 125 -14.52 -1.85 -11.32
CA TYR A 125 -14.67 -3.05 -10.47
C TYR A 125 -15.86 -2.99 -9.51
N GLY A 126 -16.74 -1.99 -9.63
CA GLY A 126 -17.90 -1.83 -8.75
C GLY A 126 -17.54 -1.59 -7.28
N ARG A 127 -16.40 -0.95 -7.02
CA ARG A 127 -15.93 -0.62 -5.68
C ARG A 127 -16.02 0.89 -5.42
N GLY A 128 -16.41 1.26 -4.19
CA GLY A 128 -16.23 2.61 -3.67
C GLY A 128 -14.82 2.86 -3.16
N ASP A 129 -14.56 4.09 -2.76
CA ASP A 129 -13.30 4.59 -2.20
C ASP A 129 -13.25 4.56 -0.66
N GLU A 130 -14.37 4.24 0.02
CA GLU A 130 -14.49 4.32 1.49
C GLU A 130 -13.43 3.53 2.27
N ASP A 131 -12.93 2.43 1.71
CA ASP A 131 -11.87 1.57 2.31
C ASP A 131 -10.56 1.61 1.48
N PHE A 132 -10.32 2.70 0.72
CA PHE A 132 -9.17 2.86 -0.16
C PHE A 132 -8.37 4.12 0.16
N GLU A 133 -7.19 3.96 0.76
CA GLU A 133 -6.33 5.09 1.13
C GLU A 133 -5.21 5.36 0.11
N ILE A 134 -5.00 6.63 -0.22
CA ILE A 134 -3.89 7.13 -1.02
C ILE A 134 -2.77 7.61 -0.10
N THR A 135 -1.63 6.92 -0.16
CA THR A 135 -0.41 7.32 0.56
C THR A 135 0.62 7.88 -0.41
N VAL A 136 1.18 9.05 -0.10
CA VAL A 136 2.30 9.65 -0.84
C VAL A 136 3.54 9.78 0.03
N MET A 137 4.72 9.67 -0.56
CA MET A 137 5.99 9.90 0.13
C MET A 137 6.59 11.25 -0.23
N VAL A 138 6.91 12.05 0.80
CA VAL A 138 7.47 13.40 0.67
C VAL A 138 8.87 13.45 1.30
N SER A 139 9.78 14.17 0.65
CA SER A 139 11.12 14.40 1.17
C SER A 139 11.09 15.21 2.47
N PRO A 140 11.91 14.87 3.48
CA PRO A 140 12.01 15.66 4.70
C PRO A 140 12.48 17.11 4.45
N ARG A 141 13.16 17.38 3.32
CA ARG A 141 13.60 18.74 2.98
C ARG A 141 12.49 19.63 2.43
N GLU A 142 11.43 19.01 1.90
CA GLU A 142 10.36 19.68 1.15
C GLU A 142 9.08 19.80 1.98
N VAL A 143 9.00 19.12 3.12
CA VAL A 143 7.79 19.15 3.94
C VAL A 143 7.54 20.55 4.51
N THR A 144 6.42 21.12 4.10
CA THR A 144 5.87 22.39 4.59
C THR A 144 4.35 22.23 4.72
N GLU A 145 3.70 23.19 5.38
CA GLU A 145 2.24 23.21 5.50
C GLU A 145 1.57 23.21 4.12
N GLN A 146 2.03 24.09 3.22
CA GLN A 146 1.50 24.19 1.87
C GLN A 146 1.63 22.86 1.12
N VAL A 147 2.78 22.18 1.22
CA VAL A 147 2.97 20.88 0.57
C VAL A 147 1.98 19.84 1.11
N VAL A 148 1.71 19.82 2.41
CA VAL A 148 0.70 18.91 2.98
C VAL A 148 -0.70 19.23 2.46
N VAL A 149 -1.08 20.52 2.43
CA VAL A 149 -2.37 20.96 1.89
C VAL A 149 -2.51 20.61 0.41
N ASP A 150 -1.46 20.81 -0.39
CA ASP A 150 -1.50 20.52 -1.83
C ASP A 150 -1.70 19.03 -2.11
N PHE A 151 -1.02 18.15 -1.36
CA PHE A 151 -1.23 16.70 -1.48
C PHE A 151 -2.61 16.26 -0.99
N TYR A 152 -3.11 16.84 0.10
CA TYR A 152 -4.48 16.59 0.56
C TYR A 152 -5.50 16.96 -0.53
N GLN A 153 -5.37 18.15 -1.13
CA GLN A 153 -6.21 18.61 -2.24
C GLN A 153 -6.02 17.78 -3.53
N ALA A 154 -4.88 17.10 -3.68
CA ALA A 154 -4.65 16.14 -4.75
C ALA A 154 -5.33 14.77 -4.51
N GLY A 155 -5.92 14.56 -3.33
CA GLY A 155 -6.59 13.32 -2.95
C GLY A 155 -5.71 12.33 -2.19
N ALA A 156 -4.63 12.79 -1.55
CA ALA A 156 -3.85 11.96 -0.63
C ALA A 156 -4.48 11.93 0.77
N ASP A 157 -4.69 10.73 1.30
CA ASP A 157 -5.17 10.51 2.68
C ASP A 157 -4.02 10.45 3.69
N ARG A 158 -2.82 10.08 3.23
CA ARG A 158 -1.65 9.88 4.08
C ARG A 158 -0.37 10.39 3.45
N ILE A 159 0.44 11.08 4.25
CA ILE A 159 1.78 11.52 3.86
C ILE A 159 2.83 10.80 4.71
N CYS A 160 3.75 10.11 4.04
CA CYS A 160 4.94 9.51 4.64
C CYS A 160 6.14 10.43 4.39
N VAL A 161 6.69 11.04 5.45
CA VAL A 161 7.90 11.87 5.32
C VAL A 161 9.13 11.00 5.46
N GLY A 162 9.93 10.91 4.41
CA GLY A 162 11.10 10.03 4.40
C GLY A 162 11.96 10.18 3.15
N SER A 163 13.24 9.81 3.29
CA SER A 163 14.14 9.64 2.16
C SER A 163 15.21 8.61 2.51
N PRO A 164 15.52 7.64 1.63
CA PRO A 164 16.60 6.68 1.85
C PRO A 164 17.98 7.31 2.04
N ARG A 165 18.14 8.58 1.66
CA ARG A 165 19.41 9.32 1.70
C ARG A 165 19.44 10.41 2.77
N ALA A 166 18.38 10.59 3.56
CA ALA A 166 18.35 11.61 4.60
C ALA A 166 19.26 11.21 5.78
N PRO A 167 20.30 11.99 6.10
CA PRO A 167 21.14 11.68 7.26
C PRO A 167 20.40 12.03 8.56
N LEU A 168 20.67 11.31 9.65
CA LEU A 168 19.91 11.48 10.90
C LEU A 168 19.89 12.91 11.45
N ARG A 169 20.94 13.70 11.15
CA ARG A 169 21.07 15.10 11.57
C ARG A 169 19.97 16.04 11.07
N VAL A 170 19.21 15.68 10.03
CA VAL A 170 18.13 16.54 9.51
C VAL A 170 16.82 16.38 10.30
N TRP A 171 16.64 15.29 11.04
CA TRP A 171 15.35 14.98 11.66
C TRP A 171 14.90 15.93 12.76
N PRO A 172 15.77 16.52 13.61
CA PRO A 172 15.31 17.50 14.60
C PRO A 172 14.55 18.68 13.97
N GLU A 173 15.12 19.27 12.90
CA GLU A 173 14.49 20.36 12.15
C GLU A 173 13.20 19.91 11.46
N VAL A 174 13.18 18.70 10.90
CA VAL A 174 12.00 18.13 10.24
C VAL A 174 10.86 17.91 11.24
N LEU A 175 11.16 17.41 12.44
CA LEU A 175 10.18 17.19 13.49
C LEU A 175 9.61 18.51 14.02
N GLU A 176 10.43 19.55 14.13
CA GLU A 176 9.98 20.89 14.48
C GLU A 176 9.03 21.46 13.40
N LYS A 177 9.42 21.36 12.12
CA LYS A 177 8.56 21.75 10.99
C LYS A 177 7.22 21.00 11.01
N LEU A 178 7.25 19.68 11.21
CA LEU A 178 6.03 18.87 11.32
C LEU A 178 5.16 19.28 12.51
N GLY A 179 5.78 19.63 13.64
CA GLY A 179 5.06 20.18 14.80
C GLY A 179 4.26 21.43 14.45
N THR A 180 4.84 22.35 13.68
CA THR A 180 4.16 23.55 13.18
C THR A 180 3.06 23.20 12.18
N VAL A 181 3.32 22.31 11.22
CA VAL A 181 2.33 21.86 10.23
C VAL A 181 1.10 21.26 10.90
N LEU A 182 1.28 20.39 11.89
CA LEU A 182 0.18 19.75 12.62
C LEU A 182 -0.68 20.73 13.43
N GLN A 183 -0.19 21.93 13.69
CA GLN A 183 -0.93 22.99 14.38
C GLN A 183 -1.68 23.92 13.40
N SER A 184 -1.46 23.76 12.09
CA SER A 184 -2.07 24.61 11.07
C SER A 184 -3.61 24.58 11.13
N PRO A 185 -4.26 25.76 11.09
CA PRO A 185 -5.71 25.85 10.89
C PRO A 185 -6.19 25.30 9.55
N ALA A 186 -5.34 25.23 8.52
CA ALA A 186 -5.70 24.72 7.20
C ALA A 186 -5.91 23.19 7.17
N LEU A 187 -5.51 22.49 8.24
CA LEU A 187 -5.69 21.04 8.41
C LEU A 187 -6.80 20.66 9.40
N ARG A 188 -7.61 21.63 9.86
CA ARG A 188 -8.78 21.42 10.75
C ARG A 188 -10.08 21.66 10.00
#